data_AF-A0AA51L2S1-F1
#
_entry.id   AF-A0AA51L2S1-F1
#
_cell.length_a   1.000
_cell.length_b   1.000
_cell.length_c   1.000
_cell.angle_alpha   90.00
_cell.angle_beta   90.00
_cell.angle_gamma   90.00
#
_symmetry.space_group_name_H-M   'P 1'
#
loop_
_entity.id
_entity.type
_entity.pdbx_description
1 polymer ?
#
loop_
_entity_poly.entity_id
_entity_poly.type
_entity_poly.pdbx_seq_one_letter_code
_entity_poly.pdbx_strand_id
1 'polypeptide(L)'
;MKKVNIAAVLVAVILFFSVFPNVSEAHRGTLDKLGGHFQNSNCDYLLHSPTPLAKSAKTKTQLLSMIKTYSSNKCKSSLTVNKIQLTYALPIGTGTAAPPATKPVIAPAKSALALHKTYKVTFYKGVDGDTAYFKINGKAVKTRFLFIDTPESTIQHQPFGKEASNYTTARLSKAKSITLETDGSNLYDKYSRLLAWVWVDGKLLQEDITKSGLVKQYYDYGTYKYESRIRTAMSYAKSHHAGIYK
;
A
#
# COMPACT_ATOMS: atom_id res chain seq x y z
N MET A 1 -57.40 10.01 39.60
CA MET A 1 -56.45 9.38 38.66
C MET A 1 -55.28 10.34 38.46
N LYS A 2 -54.05 9.82 38.54
CA LYS A 2 -52.77 10.54 38.62
C LYS A 2 -52.47 11.37 37.36
N LYS A 3 -51.71 12.46 37.49
CA LYS A 3 -50.54 12.73 36.64
C LYS A 3 -49.53 13.66 37.31
N VAL A 4 -48.30 13.18 37.32
CA VAL A 4 -47.08 13.75 37.91
C VAL A 4 -46.31 14.52 36.83
N ASN A 5 -45.63 15.59 37.24
CA ASN A 5 -44.74 16.46 36.46
C ASN A 5 -43.54 15.73 35.84
N ILE A 6 -43.09 16.17 34.65
CA ILE A 6 -41.73 15.89 34.16
C ILE A 6 -41.11 17.19 33.62
N ALA A 7 -39.84 17.35 33.99
CA ALA A 7 -39.00 18.54 33.95
C ALA A 7 -38.41 18.87 32.57
N ALA A 8 -37.83 20.07 32.53
CA ALA A 8 -37.10 20.72 31.45
C ALA A 8 -35.87 19.93 30.92
N VAL A 9 -35.56 20.11 29.63
CA VAL A 9 -34.19 19.91 29.11
C VAL A 9 -33.87 21.02 28.09
N LEU A 10 -32.83 21.77 28.43
CA LEU A 10 -32.17 22.85 27.69
C LEU A 10 -31.25 22.24 26.62
N VAL A 11 -31.37 22.64 25.35
CA VAL A 11 -30.46 22.22 24.27
C VAL A 11 -29.42 23.30 24.02
N ALA A 12 -28.16 23.02 24.35
CA ALA A 12 -27.01 23.85 24.02
C ALA A 12 -26.48 23.48 22.62
N VAL A 13 -26.45 24.47 21.71
CA VAL A 13 -25.87 24.35 20.37
C VAL A 13 -24.39 24.73 20.45
N ILE A 14 -23.49 23.76 20.25
CA ILE A 14 -22.04 24.00 20.13
C ILE A 14 -21.68 24.04 18.64
N LEU A 15 -21.35 25.24 18.15
CA LEU A 15 -20.75 25.48 16.83
C LEU A 15 -19.30 24.99 16.84
N PHE A 16 -19.01 23.90 16.13
CA PHE A 16 -17.65 23.43 15.88
C PHE A 16 -17.12 24.07 14.59
N PHE A 17 -16.17 25.00 14.72
CA PHE A 17 -15.40 25.56 13.61
C PHE A 17 -14.48 24.48 13.03
N SER A 18 -14.74 24.08 11.78
CA SER A 18 -13.90 23.15 11.01
C SER A 18 -12.68 23.88 10.44
N VAL A 19 -11.53 23.76 11.09
CA VAL A 19 -10.23 24.08 10.48
C VAL A 19 -9.82 22.90 9.60
N PHE A 20 -9.92 23.05 8.28
CA PHE A 20 -9.39 22.08 7.31
C PHE A 20 -7.91 22.37 7.04
N PRO A 21 -6.98 21.41 7.23
CA PRO A 21 -5.64 21.54 6.70
C PRO A 21 -5.60 21.09 5.23
N ASN A 22 -4.80 21.82 4.46
CA ASN A 22 -4.57 21.73 3.02
C ASN A 22 -4.29 20.31 2.50
N VAL A 23 -4.92 19.95 1.38
CA VAL A 23 -4.76 18.69 0.63
C VAL A 23 -3.70 18.89 -0.46
N SER A 24 -2.64 18.08 -0.48
CA SER A 24 -1.62 18.10 -1.56
C SER A 24 -2.13 17.37 -2.82
N GLU A 25 -1.93 17.99 -3.99
CA GLU A 25 -2.35 17.55 -5.33
C GLU A 25 -1.80 16.19 -5.78
N ALA A 26 -2.68 15.35 -6.35
CA ALA A 26 -2.32 14.18 -7.15
C ALA A 26 -2.02 14.60 -8.61
N HIS A 27 -0.82 14.33 -9.13
CA HIS A 27 -0.42 14.78 -10.47
C HIS A 27 -1.05 13.93 -11.60
N ARG A 28 -1.69 14.61 -12.56
CA ARG A 28 -2.39 14.04 -13.72
C ARG A 28 -1.41 13.75 -14.88
N GLY A 29 -1.39 12.53 -15.41
CA GLY A 29 -0.64 12.18 -16.63
C GLY A 29 -1.16 10.92 -17.34
N THR A 30 -1.42 11.01 -18.64
CA THR A 30 -1.82 9.87 -19.48
C THR A 30 -0.63 8.97 -19.77
N LEU A 31 -0.83 7.65 -19.68
CA LEU A 31 0.19 6.65 -20.00
C LEU A 31 0.52 6.58 -21.49
N ASP A 32 1.81 6.42 -21.82
CA ASP A 32 2.28 6.12 -23.17
C ASP A 32 2.21 4.61 -23.49
N LYS A 33 2.67 4.24 -24.70
CA LYS A 33 2.66 2.84 -25.18
C LYS A 33 3.56 1.89 -24.35
N LEU A 34 4.48 2.42 -23.57
CA LEU A 34 5.32 1.65 -22.66
C LEU A 34 4.65 1.49 -21.29
N GLY A 35 3.60 2.27 -21.00
CA GLY A 35 2.89 2.26 -19.74
C GLY A 35 3.56 3.15 -18.67
N GLY A 36 4.27 4.18 -19.11
CA GLY A 36 4.79 5.25 -18.26
C GLY A 36 4.32 6.64 -18.71
N HIS A 37 4.69 7.68 -17.97
CA HIS A 37 4.42 9.07 -18.34
C HIS A 37 5.51 10.00 -17.82
N PHE A 38 5.61 11.20 -18.38
CA PHE A 38 6.50 12.25 -17.87
C PHE A 38 5.80 13.08 -16.80
N GLN A 39 6.48 13.36 -15.70
CA GLN A 39 6.07 14.38 -14.74
C GLN A 39 6.23 15.77 -15.35
N ASN A 40 5.16 16.57 -15.30
CA ASN A 40 5.14 17.92 -15.88
C ASN A 40 6.11 18.89 -15.17
N SER A 41 6.44 18.66 -13.90
CA SER A 41 7.23 19.57 -13.08
C SER A 41 8.75 19.45 -13.29
N ASN A 42 9.28 18.25 -13.56
CA ASN A 42 10.73 17.99 -13.59
C ASN A 42 11.21 17.17 -14.80
N CYS A 43 10.29 16.79 -15.70
CA CYS A 43 10.54 15.91 -16.84
C CYS A 43 11.13 14.53 -16.46
N ASP A 44 10.88 14.04 -15.24
CA ASP A 44 11.20 12.67 -14.88
C ASP A 44 10.19 11.73 -15.54
N TYR A 45 10.68 10.61 -16.07
CA TYR A 45 9.83 9.59 -16.68
C TYR A 45 9.48 8.51 -15.66
N LEU A 46 8.20 8.39 -15.33
CA LEU A 46 7.69 7.39 -14.40
C LEU A 46 7.12 6.21 -15.17
N LEU A 47 7.75 5.05 -15.06
CA LEU A 47 7.20 3.80 -15.59
C LEU A 47 6.47 3.04 -14.48
N HIS A 48 5.14 2.97 -14.56
CA HIS A 48 4.32 2.36 -13.51
C HIS A 48 3.47 1.17 -13.93
N SER A 49 3.12 1.08 -15.22
CA SER A 49 2.32 -0.02 -15.75
C SER A 49 3.00 -0.64 -16.98
N PRO A 50 4.23 -1.19 -16.85
CA PRO A 50 5.03 -1.59 -18.00
C PRO A 50 4.30 -2.61 -18.89
N THR A 51 4.12 -2.24 -20.15
CA THR A 51 3.55 -3.12 -21.18
C THR A 51 4.56 -4.22 -21.56
N PRO A 52 4.15 -5.29 -22.28
CA PRO A 52 5.08 -6.27 -22.82
C PRO A 52 6.21 -5.63 -23.64
N LEU A 53 5.90 -4.53 -24.35
CA LEU A 53 6.88 -3.74 -25.08
C LEU A 53 7.95 -3.17 -24.14
N ALA A 54 7.56 -2.49 -23.06
CA ALA A 54 8.50 -1.96 -22.08
C ALA A 54 9.30 -3.05 -21.34
N LYS A 55 8.68 -4.22 -21.09
CA LYS A 55 9.32 -5.39 -20.46
C LYS A 55 10.39 -6.05 -21.32
N SER A 56 10.42 -5.78 -22.63
CA SER A 56 11.47 -6.31 -23.52
C SER A 56 12.83 -5.60 -23.34
N ALA A 57 12.85 -4.43 -22.71
CA ALA A 57 14.09 -3.72 -22.36
C ALA A 57 14.84 -4.47 -21.25
N LYS A 58 16.07 -4.92 -21.55
CA LYS A 58 16.97 -5.62 -20.60
C LYS A 58 17.86 -4.66 -19.81
N THR A 59 18.01 -3.41 -20.27
CA THR A 59 18.81 -2.37 -19.60
C THR A 59 18.05 -1.04 -19.51
N LYS A 60 18.38 -0.16 -18.54
CA LYS A 60 17.77 1.18 -18.48
C LYS A 60 18.13 2.03 -19.71
N THR A 61 19.29 1.77 -20.32
CA THR A 61 19.70 2.41 -21.58
C THR A 61 18.81 1.98 -22.75
N GLN A 62 18.48 0.69 -22.85
CA GLN A 62 17.51 0.20 -23.83
C GLN A 62 16.13 0.83 -23.59
N LEU A 63 15.70 0.88 -22.32
CA LEU A 63 14.44 1.53 -21.96
C LEU A 63 14.43 3.03 -22.32
N LEU A 64 15.54 3.75 -22.10
CA LEU A 64 15.69 5.15 -22.51
C LEU A 64 15.50 5.31 -24.02
N SER A 65 16.12 4.45 -24.84
CA SER A 65 15.92 4.47 -26.30
C SER A 65 14.47 4.22 -26.67
N MET A 66 13.80 3.26 -26.02
CA MET A 66 12.38 3.00 -26.25
C MET A 66 11.49 4.19 -25.86
N ILE A 67 11.76 4.87 -24.74
CA ILE A 67 11.00 6.06 -24.33
C ILE A 67 11.15 7.19 -25.36
N LYS A 68 12.37 7.41 -25.88
CA LYS A 68 12.62 8.42 -26.93
C LYS A 68 11.85 8.11 -28.22
N THR A 69 11.71 6.82 -28.56
CA THR A 69 10.97 6.36 -29.74
C THR A 69 9.45 6.45 -29.56
N TYR A 70 8.92 5.92 -28.46
CA TYR A 70 7.47 5.69 -28.29
C TYR A 70 6.71 6.80 -27.57
N SER A 71 7.41 7.70 -26.86
CA SER A 71 6.76 8.85 -26.24
C SER A 71 6.61 10.01 -27.22
N SER A 72 5.47 10.70 -27.18
CA SER A 72 5.22 11.95 -27.90
C SER A 72 5.52 13.20 -27.05
N ASN A 73 5.91 13.03 -25.77
CA ASN A 73 6.13 14.16 -24.87
C ASN A 73 7.43 14.92 -25.19
N LYS A 74 7.39 16.25 -25.11
CA LYS A 74 8.55 17.14 -25.34
C LYS A 74 9.75 16.85 -24.44
N CYS A 75 9.54 16.36 -23.22
CA CYS A 75 10.60 16.02 -22.27
C CYS A 75 11.50 14.86 -22.74
N LYS A 76 11.10 14.08 -23.75
CA LYS A 76 11.86 12.91 -24.19
C LYS A 76 13.26 13.24 -24.75
N SER A 77 13.43 14.42 -25.34
CA SER A 77 14.71 14.83 -25.94
C SER A 77 15.80 15.01 -24.87
N SER A 78 15.45 15.56 -23.71
CA SER A 78 16.37 15.83 -22.59
C SER A 78 16.44 14.71 -21.55
N LEU A 79 15.67 13.63 -21.73
CA LEU A 79 15.65 12.51 -20.78
C LEU A 79 17.00 11.78 -20.73
N THR A 80 17.46 11.51 -19.51
CA THR A 80 18.66 10.71 -19.21
C THR A 80 18.28 9.49 -18.36
N VAL A 81 19.17 8.49 -18.31
CA VAL A 81 18.94 7.23 -17.58
C VAL A 81 18.59 7.46 -16.10
N ASN A 82 19.20 8.46 -15.47
CA ASN A 82 18.99 8.77 -14.05
C ASN A 82 17.63 9.41 -13.76
N LYS A 83 16.98 9.98 -14.78
CA LYS A 83 15.63 10.55 -14.71
C LYS A 83 14.52 9.55 -15.06
N ILE A 84 14.88 8.28 -15.29
CA ILE A 84 13.91 7.19 -15.46
C ILE A 84 13.65 6.55 -14.09
N GLN A 85 12.45 6.82 -13.58
CA GLN A 85 11.94 6.26 -12.34
C GLN A 85 11.11 5.03 -12.66
N LEU A 86 11.63 3.87 -12.25
CA LEU A 86 10.90 2.61 -12.35
C LEU A 86 10.12 2.42 -11.07
N THR A 87 8.79 2.43 -11.16
CA THR A 87 7.93 2.10 -10.01
C THR A 87 7.50 0.62 -10.02
N TYR A 88 8.07 -0.15 -10.95
CA TYR A 88 7.93 -1.60 -11.12
C TYR A 88 9.33 -2.23 -11.32
N ALA A 89 9.57 -3.40 -10.72
CA ALA A 89 10.80 -4.17 -10.94
C ALA A 89 10.80 -4.80 -12.35
N LEU A 90 11.36 -4.11 -13.33
CA LEU A 90 11.75 -4.75 -14.59
C LEU A 90 13.05 -5.54 -14.35
N PRO A 91 13.27 -6.70 -15.01
CA PRO A 91 14.53 -7.43 -14.98
C PRO A 91 15.59 -6.67 -15.82
N ILE A 92 15.83 -5.42 -15.44
CA ILE A 92 16.74 -4.51 -16.08
C ILE A 92 18.07 -4.65 -15.35
N GLY A 93 18.99 -5.41 -15.95
CA GLY A 93 20.34 -5.56 -15.45
C GLY A 93 21.05 -4.20 -15.43
N THR A 94 21.54 -3.79 -14.27
CA THR A 94 22.43 -2.64 -14.14
C THR A 94 23.80 -3.04 -14.69
N GLY A 95 23.96 -2.96 -16.01
CA GLY A 95 25.27 -3.02 -16.63
C GLY A 95 26.01 -1.72 -16.32
N THR A 96 26.99 -1.76 -15.42
CA THR A 96 28.16 -0.89 -15.42
C THR A 96 29.23 -1.45 -14.48
N ALA A 97 30.47 -1.37 -14.97
CA ALA A 97 31.66 -2.07 -14.51
C ALA A 97 32.05 -1.81 -13.04
N ALA A 98 32.69 -2.80 -12.43
CA ALA A 98 33.23 -2.77 -11.08
C ALA A 98 34.44 -1.82 -10.94
N PRO A 99 34.52 -1.02 -9.86
CA PRO A 99 35.78 -0.53 -9.31
C PRO A 99 36.30 -1.46 -8.19
N PRO A 100 37.62 -1.48 -7.91
CA PRO A 100 38.27 -2.56 -7.20
C PRO A 100 38.08 -2.51 -5.68
N ALA A 101 38.27 -3.69 -5.09
CA ALA A 101 38.10 -4.02 -3.67
C ALA A 101 38.80 -3.07 -2.70
N THR A 102 38.09 -2.70 -1.63
CA THR A 102 38.69 -2.36 -0.33
C THR A 102 37.97 -3.08 0.81
N LYS A 103 38.77 -3.37 1.84
CA LYS A 103 38.68 -4.40 2.89
C LYS A 103 37.43 -4.34 3.82
N PRO A 104 37.11 -5.45 4.53
CA PRO A 104 35.84 -5.58 5.26
C PRO A 104 35.88 -4.88 6.63
N VAL A 105 34.94 -3.97 6.85
CA VAL A 105 34.59 -3.49 8.20
C VAL A 105 33.39 -4.32 8.67
N ILE A 106 33.63 -5.18 9.66
CA ILE A 106 32.58 -5.99 10.30
C ILE A 106 31.73 -5.06 11.18
N ALA A 107 30.59 -4.63 10.64
CA ALA A 107 29.46 -4.15 11.43
C ALA A 107 28.51 -5.32 11.70
N PRO A 108 27.85 -5.43 12.88
CA PRO A 108 26.92 -6.49 13.15
C PRO A 108 25.76 -6.42 12.14
N ALA A 109 25.61 -7.48 11.35
CA ALA A 109 24.59 -7.55 10.30
C ALA A 109 23.19 -7.44 10.92
N LYS A 110 22.51 -6.30 10.72
CA LYS A 110 21.05 -6.19 10.86
C LYS A 110 20.43 -7.29 10.01
N SER A 111 19.87 -8.33 10.62
CA SER A 111 19.30 -9.46 9.88
C SER A 111 18.25 -8.97 8.89
N ALA A 112 18.39 -9.36 7.63
CA ALA A 112 17.38 -9.13 6.61
C ALA A 112 16.05 -9.82 7.01
N LEU A 113 14.91 -9.24 6.62
CA LEU A 113 13.61 -9.90 6.74
C LEU A 113 13.61 -11.17 5.86
N ALA A 114 12.84 -12.17 6.26
CA ALA A 114 12.77 -13.47 5.64
C ALA A 114 11.32 -13.95 5.55
N LEU A 115 11.08 -14.86 4.62
CA LEU A 115 9.79 -15.50 4.36
C LEU A 115 9.45 -16.51 5.46
N HIS A 116 8.16 -16.71 5.74
CA HIS A 116 7.67 -17.61 6.78
C HIS A 116 8.20 -17.27 8.18
N LYS A 117 8.39 -15.97 8.45
CA LYS A 117 8.87 -15.46 9.74
C LYS A 117 7.90 -14.46 10.34
N THR A 118 8.03 -14.31 11.65
CA THR A 118 7.17 -13.46 12.47
C THR A 118 8.01 -12.35 13.09
N TYR A 119 7.54 -11.12 12.99
CA TYR A 119 8.23 -9.92 13.46
C TYR A 119 7.33 -9.12 14.39
N LYS A 120 7.79 -8.85 15.61
CA LYS A 120 7.18 -7.82 16.46
C LYS A 120 7.51 -6.45 15.89
N VAL A 121 6.51 -5.59 15.75
CA VAL A 121 6.65 -4.28 15.12
C VAL A 121 5.90 -3.22 15.89
N THR A 122 6.19 -1.95 15.60
CA THR A 122 5.34 -0.83 16.02
C THR A 122 4.68 -0.20 14.81
N PHE A 123 3.45 0.27 14.97
CA PHE A 123 2.78 1.06 13.94
C PHE A 123 3.56 2.35 13.64
N TYR A 124 3.65 2.73 12.37
CA TYR A 124 4.28 4.00 11.97
C TYR A 124 3.29 4.94 11.31
N LYS A 125 2.58 4.48 10.26
CA LYS A 125 1.68 5.32 9.47
C LYS A 125 0.67 4.47 8.69
N GLY A 126 -0.59 4.87 8.67
CA GLY A 126 -1.61 4.27 7.80
C GLY A 126 -1.49 4.77 6.35
N VAL A 127 -1.80 3.92 5.38
CA VAL A 127 -1.86 4.31 3.95
C VAL A 127 -3.30 4.21 3.46
N ASP A 128 -3.87 3.01 3.52
CA ASP A 128 -5.25 2.70 3.16
C ASP A 128 -5.75 1.48 3.97
N GLY A 129 -6.84 0.85 3.54
CA GLY A 129 -7.46 -0.26 4.28
C GLY A 129 -6.61 -1.53 4.33
N ASP A 130 -5.69 -1.74 3.40
CA ASP A 130 -4.86 -2.95 3.30
C ASP A 130 -3.35 -2.68 3.24
N THR A 131 -2.95 -1.42 3.39
CA THR A 131 -1.55 -1.02 3.38
C THR A 131 -1.23 -0.10 4.56
N ALA A 132 -0.15 -0.41 5.26
CA ALA A 132 0.38 0.42 6.35
C ALA A 132 1.91 0.35 6.42
N TYR A 133 2.51 1.35 7.05
CA TYR A 133 3.92 1.32 7.44
C TYR A 133 4.08 0.88 8.89
N PHE A 134 5.08 0.04 9.12
CA PHE A 134 5.49 -0.43 10.45
C PHE A 134 6.97 -0.17 10.66
N LYS A 135 7.41 0.03 11.91
CA LYS A 135 8.84 0.03 12.24
C LYS A 135 9.28 -1.38 12.58
N ILE A 136 10.26 -1.89 11.84
CA ILE A 136 10.95 -3.16 12.10
C ILE A 136 12.44 -2.84 12.28
N ASN A 137 13.02 -3.15 13.43
CA ASN A 137 14.41 -2.81 13.76
C ASN A 137 14.75 -1.33 13.52
N GLY A 138 13.80 -0.44 13.85
CA GLY A 138 13.90 1.01 13.70
C GLY A 138 13.67 1.55 12.28
N LYS A 139 13.49 0.70 11.26
CA LYS A 139 13.23 1.12 9.87
C LYS A 139 11.74 1.05 9.53
N ALA A 140 11.22 2.08 8.87
CA ALA A 140 9.86 2.06 8.34
C ALA A 140 9.76 1.13 7.12
N VAL A 141 8.87 0.15 7.19
CA VAL A 141 8.62 -0.86 6.15
C VAL A 141 7.17 -0.74 5.71
N LYS A 142 6.94 -0.43 4.43
CA LYS A 142 5.61 -0.44 3.82
C LYS A 142 5.17 -1.89 3.66
N THR A 143 3.99 -2.22 4.17
CA THR A 143 3.49 -3.60 4.23
C THR A 143 2.12 -3.66 3.58
N ARG A 144 1.95 -4.60 2.64
CA ARG A 144 0.67 -4.94 2.01
C ARG A 144 0.10 -6.15 2.71
N PHE A 145 -1.15 -6.04 3.14
CA PHE A 145 -1.82 -7.08 3.89
C PHE A 145 -2.18 -8.19 2.91
N LEU A 146 -1.79 -9.41 3.22
CA LEU A 146 -2.06 -10.57 2.37
C LEU A 146 -3.56 -10.78 2.14
N PHE A 147 -3.88 -11.30 0.95
CA PHE A 147 -5.16 -11.91 0.58
C PHE A 147 -6.40 -10.99 0.53
N ILE A 148 -6.36 -9.78 1.05
CA ILE A 148 -7.50 -8.84 1.00
C ILE A 148 -7.24 -7.69 0.02
N ASP A 149 -8.28 -7.16 -0.59
CA ASP A 149 -8.25 -5.90 -1.33
C ASP A 149 -9.36 -4.98 -0.82
N THR A 150 -9.00 -3.81 -0.34
CA THR A 150 -9.96 -2.83 0.16
C THR A 150 -10.32 -1.81 -0.93
N PRO A 151 -11.45 -1.10 -0.82
CA PRO A 151 -11.71 0.04 -1.70
C PRO A 151 -10.58 1.07 -1.57
N GLU A 152 -10.09 1.55 -2.71
CA GLU A 152 -8.96 2.47 -2.75
C GLU A 152 -9.32 3.82 -2.09
N SER A 153 -8.38 4.38 -1.33
CA SER A 153 -8.56 5.67 -0.64
C SER A 153 -7.48 6.71 -0.95
N THR A 154 -6.50 6.36 -1.79
CA THR A 154 -5.31 7.18 -2.04
C THR A 154 -5.29 7.73 -3.46
N ILE A 155 -4.96 6.88 -4.45
CA ILE A 155 -4.90 7.27 -5.87
C ILE A 155 -6.30 7.34 -6.47
N GLN A 156 -7.13 6.36 -6.12
CA GLN A 156 -8.55 6.34 -6.43
C GLN A 156 -9.31 6.54 -5.12
N HIS A 157 -10.41 7.28 -5.15
CA HIS A 157 -11.30 7.44 -4.01
C HIS A 157 -12.57 6.65 -4.28
N GLN A 158 -12.51 5.36 -3.96
CA GLN A 158 -13.65 4.47 -4.10
C GLN A 158 -14.59 4.63 -2.89
N PRO A 159 -15.91 4.43 -3.06
CA PRO A 159 -16.83 4.32 -1.94
C PRO A 159 -16.31 3.33 -0.90
N PHE A 160 -16.43 3.67 0.39
CA PHE A 160 -15.90 2.94 1.54
C PHE A 160 -14.37 2.90 1.69
N GLY A 161 -13.60 3.54 0.79
CA GLY A 161 -12.14 3.53 0.89
C GLY A 161 -11.62 4.27 2.11
N LYS A 162 -12.21 5.44 2.43
CA LYS A 162 -11.80 6.21 3.62
C LYS A 162 -12.18 5.49 4.90
N GLU A 163 -13.32 4.81 4.91
CA GLU A 163 -13.82 4.00 6.00
C GLU A 163 -12.90 2.81 6.27
N ALA A 164 -12.46 2.10 5.22
CA ALA A 164 -11.47 1.03 5.32
C ALA A 164 -10.13 1.54 5.89
N SER A 165 -9.62 2.65 5.34
CA SER A 165 -8.37 3.28 5.81
C SER A 165 -8.44 3.72 7.28
N ASN A 166 -9.54 4.35 7.67
CA ASN A 166 -9.78 4.80 9.04
C ASN A 166 -9.91 3.60 10.00
N TYR A 167 -10.64 2.56 9.61
CA TYR A 167 -10.81 1.35 10.41
C TYR A 167 -9.44 0.72 10.69
N THR A 168 -8.67 0.46 9.64
CA THR A 168 -7.32 -0.13 9.75
C THR A 168 -6.40 0.72 10.61
N THR A 169 -6.35 2.03 10.35
CA THR A 169 -5.51 2.96 11.11
C THR A 169 -5.90 3.03 12.58
N ALA A 170 -7.20 3.05 12.90
CA ALA A 170 -7.68 3.09 14.28
C ALA A 170 -7.36 1.80 15.06
N ARG A 171 -7.44 0.64 14.40
CA ARG A 171 -7.05 -0.64 15.01
C ARG A 171 -5.56 -0.70 15.29
N LEU A 172 -4.74 -0.22 14.36
CA LEU A 172 -3.27 -0.22 14.49
C LEU A 172 -2.76 0.81 15.50
N SER A 173 -3.33 2.01 15.54
CA SER A 173 -2.87 3.10 16.44
C SER A 173 -3.19 2.84 17.90
N LYS A 174 -4.22 2.04 18.19
CA LYS A 174 -4.64 1.66 19.55
C LYS A 174 -4.09 0.31 20.02
N ALA A 175 -3.32 -0.37 19.18
CA ALA A 175 -2.81 -1.71 19.44
C ALA A 175 -1.83 -1.72 20.62
N LYS A 176 -1.97 -2.69 21.53
CA LYS A 176 -0.95 -2.96 22.56
C LYS A 176 0.22 -3.74 21.97
N SER A 177 -0.05 -4.57 20.98
CA SER A 177 0.91 -5.44 20.32
C SER A 177 0.57 -5.60 18.84
N ILE A 178 1.60 -5.53 17.99
CA ILE A 178 1.48 -5.76 16.55
C ILE A 178 2.56 -6.73 16.12
N THR A 179 2.13 -7.72 15.33
CA THR A 179 3.01 -8.72 14.76
C THR A 179 2.74 -8.87 13.27
N LEU A 180 3.81 -8.89 12.46
CA LEU A 180 3.74 -9.21 11.04
C LEU A 180 4.21 -10.66 10.83
N GLU A 181 3.40 -11.48 10.19
CA GLU A 181 3.73 -12.85 9.78
C GLU A 181 3.83 -12.92 8.26
N THR A 182 5.04 -13.13 7.74
CA THR A 182 5.30 -13.26 6.31
C THR A 182 4.92 -14.66 5.85
N ASP A 183 4.34 -14.78 4.65
CA ASP A 183 3.75 -16.03 4.15
C ASP A 183 3.73 -16.03 2.60
N GLY A 184 3.43 -17.18 2.00
CA GLY A 184 3.40 -17.37 0.55
C GLY A 184 4.79 -17.59 -0.05
N SER A 185 4.93 -17.39 -1.36
CA SER A 185 6.16 -17.67 -2.10
C SER A 185 7.13 -16.48 -2.19
N ASN A 186 6.63 -15.26 -1.96
CA ASN A 186 7.40 -14.03 -2.11
C ASN A 186 7.32 -13.19 -0.83
N LEU A 187 8.47 -12.65 -0.42
CA LEU A 187 8.53 -11.79 0.77
C LEU A 187 8.00 -10.37 0.50
N TYR A 188 8.16 -9.91 -0.74
CA TYR A 188 7.75 -8.59 -1.16
C TYR A 188 6.93 -8.69 -2.44
N ASP A 189 6.01 -7.76 -2.63
CA ASP A 189 5.35 -7.58 -3.92
C ASP A 189 6.23 -6.78 -4.91
N LYS A 190 5.73 -6.64 -6.13
CA LYS A 190 6.34 -5.85 -7.21
C LYS A 190 6.55 -4.36 -6.88
N TYR A 191 5.91 -3.83 -5.84
CA TYR A 191 6.03 -2.46 -5.36
C TYR A 191 6.97 -2.36 -4.14
N SER A 192 7.74 -3.42 -3.86
CA SER A 192 8.63 -3.52 -2.70
C SER A 192 7.90 -3.36 -1.35
N ARG A 193 6.60 -3.69 -1.30
CA ARG A 193 5.86 -3.78 -0.03
C ARG A 193 6.07 -5.15 0.56
N LEU A 194 6.37 -5.22 1.85
CA LEU A 194 6.41 -6.48 2.59
C LEU A 194 5.03 -7.13 2.53
N LEU A 195 4.97 -8.41 2.19
CA LEU A 195 3.74 -9.20 2.20
C LEU A 195 3.60 -9.86 3.57
N ALA A 196 2.54 -9.52 4.30
CA ALA A 196 2.33 -10.09 5.62
C ALA A 196 0.86 -10.21 6.02
N TRP A 197 0.60 -11.20 6.87
CA TRP A 197 -0.53 -11.22 7.78
C TRP A 197 -0.26 -10.29 8.96
N VAL A 198 -1.25 -9.50 9.34
CA VAL A 198 -1.13 -8.50 10.41
C VAL A 198 -1.96 -8.93 11.60
N TRP A 199 -1.28 -9.18 12.70
CA TRP A 199 -1.88 -9.54 13.97
C TRP A 199 -1.86 -8.34 14.91
N VAL A 200 -3.02 -8.01 15.47
CA VAL A 200 -3.22 -6.91 16.43
C VAL A 200 -3.82 -7.50 17.68
N ASP A 201 -3.10 -7.43 18.81
CA ASP A 201 -3.56 -7.94 20.11
C ASP A 201 -4.04 -9.40 20.04
N GLY A 202 -3.28 -10.23 19.32
CA GLY A 202 -3.57 -11.66 19.13
C GLY A 202 -4.68 -11.97 18.12
N LYS A 203 -5.27 -10.96 17.46
CA LYS A 203 -6.34 -11.15 16.46
C LYS A 203 -5.85 -10.82 15.06
N LEU A 204 -6.32 -11.57 14.07
CA LEU A 204 -5.96 -11.34 12.66
C LEU A 204 -6.71 -10.12 12.14
N LEU A 205 -6.01 -9.01 11.90
CA LEU A 205 -6.62 -7.75 11.50
C LEU A 205 -7.38 -7.88 10.17
N GLN A 206 -6.84 -8.64 9.21
CA GLN A 206 -7.51 -8.88 7.93
C GLN A 206 -8.85 -9.59 8.09
N GLU A 207 -9.00 -10.48 9.07
CA GLU A 207 -10.29 -11.11 9.36
C GLU A 207 -11.29 -10.04 9.82
N ASP A 208 -10.90 -9.18 10.76
CA ASP A 208 -11.76 -8.13 11.31
C ASP A 208 -12.17 -7.08 10.26
N ILE A 209 -11.25 -6.67 9.38
CA ILE A 209 -11.55 -5.75 8.26
C ILE A 209 -12.57 -6.40 7.31
N THR A 210 -12.35 -7.67 6.98
CA THR A 210 -13.24 -8.42 6.08
C THR A 210 -14.63 -8.60 6.68
N LYS A 211 -14.71 -8.99 7.95
CA LYS A 211 -15.96 -9.20 8.69
C LYS A 211 -16.78 -7.91 8.85
N SER A 212 -16.10 -6.76 8.86
CA SER A 212 -16.72 -5.43 8.86
C SER A 212 -17.25 -5.00 7.48
N GLY A 213 -17.07 -5.83 6.44
CA GLY A 213 -17.52 -5.54 5.08
C GLY A 213 -16.69 -4.48 4.36
N LEU A 214 -15.39 -4.38 4.67
CA LEU A 214 -14.50 -3.35 4.11
C LEU A 214 -13.51 -3.91 3.06
N VAL A 215 -13.66 -5.18 2.68
CA VAL A 215 -12.84 -5.86 1.66
C VAL A 215 -13.70 -6.11 0.43
N LYS A 216 -13.30 -5.59 -0.74
CA LYS A 216 -14.07 -5.71 -1.99
C LYS A 216 -13.84 -7.03 -2.72
N GLN A 217 -12.62 -7.56 -2.67
CA GLN A 217 -12.24 -8.83 -3.30
C GLN A 217 -11.03 -9.45 -2.61
N TYR A 218 -10.77 -10.73 -2.90
CA TYR A 218 -9.53 -11.36 -2.50
C TYR A 218 -8.39 -10.93 -3.42
N TYR A 219 -7.20 -10.71 -2.85
CA TYR A 219 -5.99 -10.39 -3.60
C TYR A 219 -4.98 -11.53 -3.46
N ASP A 220 -5.00 -12.45 -4.42
CA ASP A 220 -4.26 -13.69 -4.37
C ASP A 220 -2.89 -13.54 -5.08
N TYR A 221 -1.80 -13.92 -4.38
CA TYR A 221 -0.46 -14.09 -5.00
C TYR A 221 0.07 -15.53 -4.83
N GLY A 222 -0.75 -16.47 -4.38
CA GLY A 222 -0.41 -17.85 -4.08
C GLY A 222 -1.24 -18.42 -2.93
N THR A 223 -0.93 -19.65 -2.51
CA THR A 223 -1.60 -20.27 -1.38
C THR A 223 -1.13 -19.69 -0.05
N TYR A 224 -2.05 -19.36 0.84
CA TYR A 224 -1.73 -18.79 2.15
C TYR A 224 -2.41 -19.49 3.33
N LYS A 225 -1.80 -19.38 4.51
CA LYS A 225 -2.21 -20.10 5.72
C LYS A 225 -3.64 -19.78 6.19
N TYR A 226 -4.11 -18.53 6.02
CA TYR A 226 -5.36 -18.06 6.65
C TYR A 226 -6.50 -17.77 5.66
N GLU A 227 -6.41 -18.20 4.40
CA GLU A 227 -7.45 -17.93 3.40
C GLU A 227 -8.86 -18.32 3.85
N SER A 228 -9.00 -19.50 4.46
CA SER A 228 -10.29 -20.01 4.94
C SER A 228 -10.95 -19.05 5.93
N ARG A 229 -10.19 -18.47 6.88
CA ARG A 229 -10.71 -17.49 7.85
C ARG A 229 -11.24 -16.24 7.14
N ILE A 230 -10.50 -15.74 6.15
CA ILE A 230 -10.90 -14.55 5.40
C ILE A 230 -12.14 -14.84 4.54
N ARG A 231 -12.22 -16.03 3.91
CA ARG A 231 -13.41 -16.45 3.15
C ARG A 231 -14.64 -16.55 4.04
N THR A 232 -14.53 -17.16 5.22
CA THR A 232 -15.61 -17.21 6.21
C THR A 232 -16.04 -15.81 6.66
N ALA A 233 -15.09 -14.91 6.94
CA ALA A 233 -15.38 -13.53 7.32
C ALA A 233 -16.11 -12.76 6.21
N MET A 234 -15.75 -12.99 4.94
CA MET A 234 -16.43 -12.35 3.81
C MET A 234 -17.85 -12.87 3.62
N SER A 235 -18.07 -14.18 3.77
CA SER A 235 -19.41 -14.77 3.76
C SER A 235 -20.28 -14.19 4.88
N TYR A 236 -19.72 -13.99 6.08
CA TYR A 236 -20.40 -13.33 7.18
C TYR A 236 -20.79 -11.89 6.83
N ALA A 237 -19.84 -11.10 6.31
CA ALA A 237 -20.10 -9.70 5.96
C ALA A 237 -21.20 -9.57 4.89
N LYS A 238 -21.24 -10.48 3.92
CA LYS A 238 -22.29 -10.54 2.89
C LYS A 238 -23.66 -10.89 3.47
N SER A 239 -23.75 -11.92 4.33
CA SER A 239 -25.04 -12.35 4.89
C SER A 239 -25.62 -11.36 5.91
N HIS A 240 -24.79 -10.49 6.48
CA HIS A 240 -25.20 -9.48 7.46
C HIS A 240 -25.30 -8.07 6.86
N HIS A 241 -25.19 -7.92 5.54
CA HIS A 241 -25.22 -6.62 4.86
C HIS A 241 -24.27 -5.60 5.50
N ALA A 242 -23.03 -6.04 5.78
CA ALA A 242 -22.03 -5.20 6.42
C ALA A 242 -21.24 -4.39 5.38
N GLY A 243 -20.89 -3.15 5.74
CA GLY A 243 -20.02 -2.28 4.94
C GLY A 243 -20.48 -2.14 3.48
N ILE A 244 -19.64 -2.55 2.54
CA ILE A 244 -19.89 -2.48 1.09
C ILE A 244 -21.01 -3.41 0.61
N TYR A 245 -21.47 -4.36 1.44
CA TYR A 245 -22.49 -5.35 1.08
C TYR A 245 -23.92 -4.96 1.51
N LYS A 246 -24.09 -3.70 1.91
CA LYS A 246 -25.40 -3.10 2.22
C LYS A 246 -26.28 -2.98 0.99
#